data_AF-A0A673G9Z8-F1
#
_entry.id   AF-A0A673G9Z8-F1
#
_cell.length_a   1.000
_cell.length_b   1.000
_cell.length_c   1.000
_cell.angle_alpha   90.00
_cell.angle_beta   90.00
_cell.angle_gamma   90.00
#
_symmetry.space_group_name_H-M   'P 1'
#
loop_
_entity.id
_entity.type
_entity.pdbx_description
1 polymer ?
#
loop_
_entity_poly.entity_id
_entity_poly.type
_entity_poly.pdbx_seq_one_letter_code
_entity_poly.pdbx_strand_id
1 'polypeptide(L)'
;MCNGCMKDQKHVIKCKAAVAWEAGKPLSIEEVKVAPPKAHEVRVKIHATGVCHTDAYTLSGSDPEGLFPVILGHEGAGTVESVGEGVTKFKPGDTVIPLYVPQCGECKFCKNPKTNLVTLKTGVMTGENSALPSTE
;
A
#
# COMPACT_ATOMS: atom_id res chain seq x y z
N MET A 1 24.63 12.56 -16.02
CA MET A 1 23.74 12.03 -14.97
C MET A 1 24.23 12.56 -13.64
N CYS A 2 23.46 13.39 -12.94
CA CYS A 2 23.88 13.98 -11.66
C CYS A 2 23.71 12.94 -10.54
N ASN A 3 24.80 12.61 -9.84
CA ASN A 3 24.87 11.67 -8.71
C ASN A 3 24.09 12.11 -7.45
N GLY A 4 23.24 13.14 -7.55
CA GLY A 4 22.44 13.68 -6.45
C GLY A 4 21.10 12.97 -6.21
N CYS A 5 20.45 12.42 -7.25
CA CYS A 5 19.09 11.85 -7.14
C CYS A 5 19.00 10.43 -6.53
N MET A 6 20.12 9.75 -6.28
CA MET A 6 20.11 8.35 -5.81
C MET A 6 20.10 8.19 -4.29
N LYS A 7 20.15 9.29 -3.51
CA LYS A 7 20.39 9.22 -2.05
C LYS A 7 19.14 8.89 -1.22
N ASP A 8 17.93 9.00 -1.78
CA ASP A 8 16.70 8.95 -0.99
C ASP A 8 16.00 7.57 -0.95
N GLN A 9 16.49 6.55 -1.66
CA GLN A 9 15.72 5.30 -1.81
C GLN A 9 15.74 4.32 -0.62
N LYS A 10 16.51 4.60 0.45
CA LYS A 10 16.73 3.65 1.56
C LYS A 10 16.40 4.19 2.95
N HIS A 11 15.78 5.36 3.06
CA HIS A 11 15.47 5.95 4.36
C HIS A 11 14.01 5.70 4.77
N VAL A 12 13.77 5.66 6.08
CA VAL A 12 12.43 5.67 6.66
C VAL A 12 11.84 7.08 6.54
N ILE A 13 10.65 7.21 5.99
CA ILE A 13 9.91 8.48 5.92
C ILE A 13 9.00 8.58 7.13
N LYS A 14 8.99 9.75 7.77
CA LYS A 14 7.96 10.14 8.73
C LYS A 14 6.89 10.97 8.03
N CYS A 15 5.64 10.58 8.16
CA CYS A 15 4.52 11.34 7.58
C CYS A 15 3.26 11.19 8.43
N LYS A 16 2.24 11.99 8.12
CA LYS A 16 0.92 11.85 8.74
C LYS A 16 0.12 10.75 8.07
N ALA A 17 -0.61 9.98 8.86
CA ALA A 17 -1.62 9.03 8.38
C ALA A 17 -2.86 9.06 9.28
N ALA A 18 -4.03 8.73 8.72
CA ALA A 18 -5.23 8.47 9.49
C ALA A 18 -5.24 6.99 9.89
N VAL A 19 -5.05 6.72 11.18
CA VAL A 19 -4.95 5.36 11.73
C VAL A 19 -6.27 4.99 12.40
N ALA A 20 -6.83 3.85 12.01
CA ALA A 20 -7.90 3.19 12.73
C ALA A 20 -7.27 2.24 13.77
N TRP A 21 -7.31 2.62 15.04
CA TRP A 21 -6.75 1.81 16.13
C TRP A 21 -7.64 0.62 16.50
N GLU A 22 -8.96 0.81 16.44
CA GLU A 22 -9.98 -0.19 16.78
C GLU A 22 -11.21 -0.01 15.88
N ALA A 23 -11.97 -1.08 15.72
CA ALA A 23 -13.25 -1.05 15.01
C ALA A 23 -14.25 -0.07 15.67
N GLY A 24 -14.97 0.68 14.85
CA GLY A 24 -16.02 1.61 15.25
C GLY A 24 -15.54 2.88 15.95
N LYS A 25 -14.22 3.08 16.10
CA LYS A 25 -13.65 4.30 16.69
C LYS A 25 -13.32 5.34 15.60
N PRO A 26 -13.35 6.64 15.95
CA PRO A 26 -12.84 7.68 15.05
C PRO A 26 -11.38 7.44 14.68
N LEU A 27 -11.01 7.80 13.45
CA LEU A 27 -9.62 7.77 13.00
C LEU A 27 -8.78 8.79 13.78
N SER A 28 -7.54 8.42 14.12
CA SER A 28 -6.56 9.34 14.71
C SER A 28 -5.54 9.78 13.65
N ILE A 29 -5.16 11.06 13.67
CA ILE A 29 -4.08 11.56 12.80
C ILE A 29 -2.75 11.40 13.52
N GLU A 30 -1.96 10.43 13.08
CA GLU A 30 -0.69 10.04 13.71
C GLU A 30 0.51 10.37 12.83
N GLU A 31 1.67 10.58 13.43
CA GLU A 31 2.96 10.47 12.72
C GLU A 31 3.36 8.99 12.64
N VAL A 32 3.48 8.47 11.41
CA VAL A 32 3.87 7.08 11.14
C VAL A 32 5.22 7.01 10.45
N LYS A 33 5.87 5.84 10.54
CA LYS A 33 7.13 5.53 9.88
C LYS A 33 6.87 4.61 8.68
N VAL A 34 7.12 5.08 7.48
CA VAL A 34 7.04 4.30 6.24
C VAL A 34 8.44 3.82 5.87
N ALA A 35 8.64 2.50 5.89
CA ALA A 35 9.89 1.87 5.50
C ALA A 35 10.24 2.16 4.01
N PRO A 36 11.52 2.05 3.61
CA PRO A 36 11.87 2.00 2.20
C PRO A 36 11.25 0.76 1.51
N PRO A 37 10.94 0.84 0.21
CA PRO A 37 10.36 -0.30 -0.52
C PRO A 37 11.36 -1.46 -0.61
N LYS A 38 10.89 -2.69 -0.35
CA LYS A 38 11.62 -3.94 -0.60
C LYS A 38 11.61 -4.30 -2.10
N ALA A 39 12.25 -5.40 -2.48
CA ALA A 39 12.20 -5.91 -3.85
C ALA A 39 10.75 -6.03 -4.36
N HIS A 40 10.52 -5.58 -5.58
CA HIS A 40 9.21 -5.53 -6.25
C HIS A 40 8.14 -4.63 -5.61
N GLU A 41 8.49 -3.81 -4.62
CA GLU A 41 7.60 -2.82 -4.02
C GLU A 41 7.84 -1.41 -4.59
N VAL A 42 6.81 -0.56 -4.53
CA VAL A 42 6.85 0.85 -4.94
C VAL A 42 6.36 1.70 -3.79
N ARG A 43 7.12 2.72 -3.40
CA ARG A 43 6.70 3.71 -2.42
C ARG A 43 6.16 4.94 -3.12
N VAL A 44 4.93 5.31 -2.80
CA VAL A 44 4.18 6.37 -3.48
C VAL A 44 3.89 7.51 -2.49
N LYS A 45 4.17 8.75 -2.90
CA LYS A 45 3.67 9.95 -2.23
C LYS A 45 2.24 10.21 -2.70
N ILE A 46 1.27 9.94 -1.84
CA ILE A 46 -0.15 10.21 -2.12
C ILE A 46 -0.41 11.73 -2.05
N HIS A 47 -1.01 12.28 -3.10
CA HIS A 47 -1.38 13.71 -3.15
C HIS A 47 -2.85 13.92 -2.83
N ALA A 48 -3.70 12.98 -3.24
CA ALA A 48 -5.14 12.99 -2.97
C ALA A 48 -5.63 11.55 -2.81
N THR A 49 -6.62 11.37 -1.93
CA THR A 49 -7.34 10.10 -1.76
C THR A 49 -8.81 10.37 -1.51
N GLY A 50 -9.67 9.55 -2.12
CA GLY A 50 -11.10 9.50 -1.82
C GLY A 50 -11.37 8.75 -0.51
N VAL A 51 -12.61 8.86 -0.05
CA VAL A 51 -13.18 8.05 1.03
C VAL A 51 -14.40 7.34 0.46
N CYS A 52 -14.37 6.02 0.49
CA CYS A 52 -15.39 5.17 -0.07
C CYS A 52 -16.14 4.42 1.04
N HIS A 53 -17.34 3.93 0.73
CA HIS A 53 -18.13 3.16 1.69
C HIS A 53 -17.39 1.89 2.15
N THR A 54 -16.55 1.28 1.31
CA THR A 54 -15.73 0.13 1.69
C THR A 54 -14.79 0.46 2.86
N ASP A 55 -14.22 1.68 2.89
CA ASP A 55 -13.38 2.10 4.02
C ASP A 55 -14.21 2.17 5.33
N ALA A 56 -15.42 2.72 5.24
CA ALA A 56 -16.33 2.79 6.39
C ALA A 56 -16.84 1.41 6.84
N TYR A 57 -17.05 0.48 5.90
CA TYR A 57 -17.45 -0.89 6.18
C TYR A 57 -16.37 -1.62 6.98
N THR A 58 -15.10 -1.56 6.55
CA THR A 58 -13.98 -2.09 7.30
C THR A 58 -13.82 -1.37 8.65
N LEU A 59 -13.85 -0.03 8.68
CA LEU A 59 -13.77 0.74 9.93
C LEU A 59 -14.85 0.34 10.94
N SER A 60 -16.05 0.00 10.50
CA SER A 60 -17.15 -0.41 11.39
C SER A 60 -16.90 -1.74 12.14
N GLY A 61 -15.95 -2.55 11.68
CA GLY A 61 -15.73 -3.93 12.17
C GLY A 61 -16.67 -4.97 11.55
N SER A 62 -17.50 -4.59 10.57
CA SER A 62 -18.38 -5.50 9.83
C SER A 62 -17.65 -6.33 8.76
N ASP A 63 -16.45 -5.91 8.37
CA ASP A 63 -15.59 -6.62 7.42
C ASP A 63 -14.86 -7.78 8.12
N PRO A 64 -15.13 -9.05 7.77
CA PRO A 64 -14.43 -10.18 8.37
C PRO A 64 -12.93 -10.22 8.04
N GLU A 65 -12.48 -9.47 7.02
CA GLU A 65 -11.06 -9.31 6.67
C GLU A 65 -10.40 -8.14 7.41
N GLY A 66 -11.18 -7.32 8.14
CA GLY A 66 -10.68 -6.16 8.87
C GLY A 66 -9.74 -6.53 10.00
N LEU A 67 -8.48 -6.08 9.91
CA LEU A 67 -7.45 -6.25 10.93
C LEU A 67 -7.03 -4.88 11.45
N PHE A 68 -7.04 -4.68 12.77
CA PHE A 68 -6.67 -3.43 13.42
C PHE A 68 -5.37 -3.60 14.23
N PRO A 69 -4.49 -2.58 14.31
CA PRO A 69 -4.62 -1.24 13.73
C PRO A 69 -4.37 -1.21 12.21
N VAL A 70 -5.07 -0.32 11.50
CA VAL A 70 -4.98 -0.22 10.02
C VAL A 70 -5.03 1.22 9.53
N ILE A 71 -4.32 1.49 8.44
CA ILE A 71 -4.48 2.69 7.61
C ILE A 71 -5.34 2.28 6.41
N LEU A 72 -6.55 2.81 6.36
CA LEU A 72 -7.53 2.54 5.29
C LEU A 72 -7.23 3.38 4.04
N GLY A 73 -8.13 3.32 3.05
CA GLY A 73 -8.04 4.09 1.81
C GLY A 73 -7.51 3.27 0.66
N HIS A 74 -8.26 3.25 -0.44
CA HIS A 74 -7.95 2.47 -1.64
C HIS A 74 -8.24 3.23 -2.94
N GLU A 75 -8.51 4.54 -2.84
CA GLU A 75 -8.88 5.42 -3.97
C GLU A 75 -7.94 6.63 -4.04
N GLY A 76 -6.65 6.37 -4.28
CA GLY A 76 -5.60 7.40 -4.24
C GLY A 76 -4.94 7.69 -5.58
N ALA A 77 -4.37 8.89 -5.70
CA ALA A 77 -3.43 9.23 -6.77
C ALA A 77 -2.20 9.95 -6.19
N GLY A 78 -1.04 9.65 -6.76
CA GLY A 78 0.23 10.08 -6.21
C GLY A 78 1.36 10.11 -7.21
N THR A 79 2.56 10.36 -6.71
CA THR A 79 3.80 10.26 -7.47
C THR A 79 4.69 9.20 -6.85
N VAL A 80 5.33 8.38 -7.68
CA VAL A 80 6.35 7.43 -7.23
C VAL A 80 7.49 8.21 -6.56
N GLU A 81 7.74 7.91 -5.29
CA GLU A 81 8.84 8.49 -4.52
C GLU A 81 10.10 7.65 -4.71
N SER A 82 9.99 6.33 -4.52
CA SER A 82 11.08 5.38 -4.74
C SER A 82 10.55 4.01 -5.16
N VAL A 83 11.43 3.19 -5.74
CA VAL A 83 11.13 1.83 -6.17
C VAL A 83 12.16 0.87 -5.58
N GLY A 84 11.71 -0.34 -5.25
CA GLY A 84 12.61 -1.40 -4.80
C GLY A 84 13.31 -2.13 -5.94
N GLU A 85 14.18 -3.06 -5.57
CA GLU A 85 14.92 -3.90 -6.53
C GLU A 85 13.96 -4.68 -7.44
N GLY A 86 14.31 -4.82 -8.72
CA GLY A 86 13.53 -5.60 -9.69
C GLY A 86 12.24 -4.93 -10.18
N VAL A 87 11.89 -3.72 -9.71
CA VAL A 87 10.82 -2.91 -10.32
C VAL A 87 11.32 -2.31 -11.63
N THR A 88 10.63 -2.62 -12.72
CA THR A 88 11.01 -2.15 -14.09
C THR A 88 9.96 -1.26 -14.74
N LYS A 89 8.71 -1.29 -14.24
CA LYS A 89 7.58 -0.59 -14.86
C LYS A 89 7.37 0.85 -14.36
N PHE A 90 8.05 1.23 -13.28
CA PHE A 90 7.89 2.53 -12.63
C PHE A 90 9.25 3.12 -12.27
N LYS A 91 9.34 4.43 -12.22
CA LYS A 91 10.51 5.18 -11.71
C LYS A 91 10.06 6.37 -10.86
N PRO A 92 10.94 6.90 -9.98
CA PRO A 92 10.66 8.13 -9.25
C PRO A 92 10.18 9.27 -10.15
N GLY A 93 9.12 9.96 -9.72
CA GLY A 93 8.49 11.04 -10.48
C GLY A 93 7.30 10.63 -11.36
N ASP A 94 7.06 9.34 -11.58
CA ASP A 94 5.88 8.88 -12.32
C ASP A 94 4.59 9.16 -11.53
N THR A 95 3.57 9.67 -12.20
CA THR A 95 2.21 9.79 -11.64
C THR A 95 1.51 8.43 -11.71
N VAL A 96 0.97 7.98 -10.58
CA VAL A 96 0.39 6.63 -10.44
C VAL A 96 -0.92 6.64 -9.65
N ILE A 97 -1.75 5.64 -9.92
CA ILE A 97 -2.94 5.27 -9.16
C ILE A 97 -2.69 3.87 -8.59
N PRO A 98 -2.60 3.70 -7.25
CA PRO A 98 -2.53 2.37 -6.64
C PRO A 98 -3.81 1.58 -6.92
N LEU A 99 -3.66 0.28 -7.18
CA LEU A 99 -4.79 -0.61 -7.50
C LEU A 99 -4.97 -1.65 -6.38
N TYR A 100 -6.16 -1.70 -5.78
CA TYR A 100 -6.50 -2.73 -4.79
C TYR A 100 -6.68 -4.12 -5.45
N VAL A 101 -7.05 -4.16 -6.74
CA VAL A 101 -6.97 -5.36 -7.58
C VAL A 101 -5.69 -5.31 -8.41
N PRO A 102 -4.68 -6.14 -8.12
CA PRO A 102 -3.44 -6.14 -8.87
C PRO A 102 -3.58 -6.82 -10.24
N GLN A 103 -2.57 -6.64 -11.10
CA GLN A 103 -2.52 -7.27 -12.42
C GLN A 103 -1.12 -7.83 -12.71
N CYS A 104 -0.94 -9.14 -12.47
CA CYS A 104 0.37 -9.79 -12.67
C CYS A 104 0.71 -10.06 -14.16
N GLY A 105 -0.29 -10.18 -15.03
CA GLY A 105 -0.12 -10.44 -16.47
C GLY A 105 0.20 -11.91 -16.83
N GLU A 106 0.50 -12.76 -15.86
CA GLU A 106 0.99 -14.12 -16.11
C GLU A 106 0.00 -15.23 -15.74
N CYS A 107 -0.89 -14.98 -14.76
CA CYS A 107 -1.84 -15.98 -14.29
C CYS A 107 -2.96 -16.27 -15.31
N LYS A 108 -3.65 -17.40 -15.14
CA LYS A 108 -4.76 -17.82 -16.03
C LYS A 108 -5.87 -16.77 -16.14
N PHE A 109 -6.11 -16.00 -15.08
CA PHE A 109 -7.14 -14.96 -15.07
C PHE A 109 -6.70 -13.71 -15.84
N CYS A 110 -5.46 -13.22 -15.62
CA CYS A 110 -4.93 -12.10 -16.39
C CYS A 110 -4.82 -12.38 -17.90
N LYS A 111 -4.60 -13.64 -18.30
CA LYS A 111 -4.57 -14.06 -19.70
C LYS A 111 -5.97 -14.24 -20.32
N ASN A 112 -7.03 -14.16 -19.53
CA ASN A 112 -8.41 -14.33 -20.00
C ASN A 112 -9.08 -12.95 -20.19
N PRO A 113 -9.48 -12.57 -21.41
CA PRO A 113 -10.06 -11.25 -21.69
C PRO A 113 -11.45 -11.02 -21.06
N LYS A 114 -12.06 -12.04 -20.45
CA LYS A 114 -13.41 -11.96 -19.86
C LYS A 114 -13.41 -11.63 -18.37
N THR A 115 -12.26 -11.42 -17.75
CA THR A 115 -12.15 -11.14 -16.31
C THR A 115 -10.98 -10.22 -16.00
N ASN A 116 -11.13 -9.43 -14.95
CA ASN A 116 -10.06 -8.62 -14.36
C ASN A 116 -9.55 -9.21 -13.03
N LEU A 117 -10.03 -10.39 -12.64
CA LEU A 117 -9.56 -11.06 -11.43
C LEU A 117 -8.13 -11.56 -11.61
N VAL A 118 -7.48 -11.82 -10.48
CA VAL A 118 -6.08 -12.24 -10.43
C VAL A 118 -5.92 -13.33 -9.39
N THR A 119 -5.03 -14.27 -9.66
CA THR A 119 -4.45 -15.12 -8.61
C THR A 119 -3.05 -14.62 -8.36
N LEU A 120 -2.85 -14.01 -7.20
CA LEU A 120 -1.52 -13.72 -6.71
C LEU A 120 -0.90 -15.02 -6.20
N LYS A 121 0.40 -15.19 -6.43
CA LYS A 121 1.18 -16.15 -5.64
C LYS A 121 1.13 -15.63 -4.19
N THR A 122 0.78 -16.50 -3.25
CA THR A 122 0.68 -16.19 -1.82
C THR A 122 1.88 -15.36 -1.36
N GLY A 123 1.64 -14.21 -0.71
CA GLY A 123 2.68 -13.33 -0.15
C GLY A 123 2.73 -11.88 -0.66
N VAL A 124 1.97 -11.51 -1.72
CA VAL A 124 2.01 -10.13 -2.27
C VAL A 124 1.18 -9.11 -1.46
N MET A 125 0.16 -9.58 -0.71
CA MET A 125 -0.74 -8.70 0.08
C MET A 125 -0.48 -8.76 1.59
N THR A 126 0.19 -9.82 2.06
CA THR A 126 0.58 -9.94 3.48
C THR A 126 1.96 -9.31 3.61
N GLY A 127 2.02 -8.03 3.98
CA GLY A 127 3.24 -7.49 4.52
C GLY A 127 3.67 -8.36 5.70
N GLU A 128 4.69 -9.19 5.51
CA GLU A 128 5.40 -9.83 6.62
C GLU A 128 6.05 -8.72 7.44
N ASN A 129 5.28 -8.17 8.39
CA ASN A 129 5.68 -7.52 9.65
C ASN A 129 4.48 -6.87 10.34
N SER A 130 3.72 -7.65 11.12
CA SER A 130 3.13 -7.21 12.38
C SER A 130 2.64 -8.42 13.21
N ALA A 131 3.51 -9.42 13.36
CA ALA A 131 3.50 -10.13 14.64
C ALA A 131 4.00 -9.10 15.68
N LEU A 132 3.07 -8.46 16.39
CA LEU A 132 3.38 -7.82 17.66
C LEU A 132 4.11 -8.88 18.51
N PRO A 133 5.26 -8.58 19.14
CA PRO A 133 5.80 -9.50 20.12
C PRO A 133 4.73 -9.65 21.21
N SER A 134 4.25 -10.87 21.41
CA SER A 134 3.42 -11.20 22.57
C SER A 134 4.23 -10.83 23.81
N THR A 135 3.87 -9.73 24.45
CA THR A 135 4.24 -9.48 25.83
C THR A 135 3.33 -10.34 26.69
N GLU A 136 3.99 -11.21 27.45
CA GLU A 136 3.51 -12.23 28.40
C GLU A 136 3.12 -13.61 27.80
#